data_AF-A0A1M7ZLT7-F1
#
_entry.id   AF-A0A1M7ZLT7-F1
#
_cell.length_a   1.000
_cell.length_b   1.000
_cell.length_c   1.000
_cell.angle_alpha   90.00
_cell.angle_beta   90.00
_cell.angle_gamma   90.00
#
_symmetry.space_group_name_H-M   'P 1'
#
loop_
_entity.id
_entity.type
_entity.pdbx_description
1 polymer ?
#
loop_
_entity_poly.entity_id
_entity_poly.type
_entity_poly.pdbx_seq_one_letter_code
_entity_poly.pdbx_strand_id
1 'polypeptide(L)'
;MKTPWALTALCVLAAATILLWWLWGNGVLPTLIFNKTGDNAQEMGAWGDFFGPISALFSGLSFAGVIFTLFYQISSFRKQEYASHRDRFEATFFQMIELLNKSRNEITIGPPVYQSTFRGYEAISNIVRIIKESDYINSFSFYMEDEDSSKLLLSFEFRSDVFDAYHTIIGPYFRIMYNILRIIYSDDVLREPDKIFYANLFRASLNADELALTALNGLMPESADLSKYIRHFHLLKYYPTDTGLGQTMREKRIYPPEAFAAREDGSETPRAWYHFNFCCRCRRKGS
;
A
#
# COMPACT_ATOMS: atom_id res chain seq x y z
N MET A 1 -33.00 6.30 -7.81
CA MET A 1 -32.24 7.12 -8.79
C MET A 1 -32.74 8.56 -8.71
N LYS A 2 -32.04 9.43 -7.98
CA LYS A 2 -32.37 10.86 -7.94
C LYS A 2 -31.78 11.46 -9.22
N THR A 3 -32.62 11.96 -10.12
CA THR A 3 -32.11 12.89 -11.14
C THR A 3 -31.46 14.05 -10.38
N PRO A 4 -30.21 14.42 -10.66
CA PRO A 4 -29.60 15.53 -9.97
C PRO A 4 -30.37 16.76 -10.45
N TRP A 5 -30.99 17.49 -9.52
CA TRP A 5 -31.72 18.74 -9.75
C TRP A 5 -30.95 19.73 -10.66
N ALA A 6 -29.62 19.62 -10.70
CA ALA A 6 -28.73 20.32 -11.62
C ALA A 6 -29.00 19.99 -13.10
N LEU A 7 -29.28 18.74 -13.46
CA LEU A 7 -29.59 18.32 -14.83
C LEU A 7 -30.94 18.88 -15.29
N THR A 8 -31.95 18.86 -14.41
CA THR A 8 -33.25 19.48 -14.70
C THR A 8 -33.13 21.00 -14.86
N ALA A 9 -32.32 21.66 -14.02
CA ALA A 9 -32.07 23.09 -14.13
C ALA A 9 -31.32 23.45 -15.43
N LEU A 10 -30.32 22.66 -15.82
CA LEU A 10 -29.59 22.82 -17.08
C LEU A 10 -30.48 22.66 -18.31
N CYS A 11 -31.35 21.64 -18.33
CA CYS A 11 -32.29 21.44 -19.44
C CYS A 11 -33.31 22.59 -19.55
N VAL A 12 -33.80 23.11 -18.42
CA VAL A 12 -34.73 24.25 -18.41
C VAL A 12 -34.04 25.52 -18.91
N LEU A 13 -32.80 25.79 -18.48
CA LEU A 13 -32.02 26.93 -18.97
C LEU A 13 -31.71 26.81 -20.47
N ALA A 14 -31.34 25.62 -20.94
CA ALA A 14 -31.09 25.37 -22.36
C ALA A 14 -32.36 25.58 -23.21
N ALA A 15 -33.49 25.02 -22.78
CA ALA A 15 -34.78 25.19 -23.47
C ALA A 15 -35.22 26.66 -23.48
N ALA A 16 -35.06 27.39 -22.37
CA ALA A 16 -35.35 28.81 -22.29
C ALA A 16 -34.47 29.63 -23.24
N THR A 17 -33.18 29.29 -23.34
CA THR A 17 -32.23 29.98 -24.23
C THR A 17 -32.57 29.73 -25.70
N ILE A 18 -32.93 28.49 -26.07
CA ILE A 18 -33.36 28.13 -27.42
C ILE A 18 -34.67 28.84 -27.79
N LEU A 19 -35.63 28.89 -26.86
CA LEU A 19 -36.91 29.57 -27.06
C LEU A 19 -36.73 31.08 -27.20
N LEU A 20 -35.85 31.69 -26.40
CA LEU A 20 -35.45 33.10 -26.54
C LEU A 20 -34.82 33.38 -27.91
N TRP A 21 -33.91 32.52 -28.37
CA TRP A 21 -33.30 32.65 -29.69
C TRP A 21 -34.31 32.51 -30.83
N TRP A 22 -35.22 31.54 -30.74
CA TRP A 22 -36.28 31.32 -31.73
C TRP A 22 -37.29 32.48 -31.79
N LEU A 23 -37.74 32.99 -30.64
CA LEU A 23 -38.64 34.15 -30.56
C LEU A 23 -38.00 35.43 -31.11
N TRP A 24 -36.68 35.56 -31.00
CA TRP A 24 -35.93 36.68 -31.55
C TRP A 24 -35.81 36.57 -33.07
N GLY A 25 -35.43 35.39 -33.60
CA GLY A 25 -35.30 35.14 -35.03
C GLY A 25 -36.59 35.29 -35.83
N ASN A 26 -37.75 35.05 -35.20
CA ASN A 26 -39.07 35.23 -35.83
C ASN A 26 -39.66 36.64 -35.65
N GLY A 27 -38.90 37.61 -35.11
CA GLY A 27 -39.36 38.99 -34.96
C GLY A 27 -40.41 39.21 -33.86
N VAL A 28 -40.80 38.18 -33.11
CA VAL A 28 -41.78 38.25 -32.01
C VAL A 28 -41.27 39.10 -30.85
N LEU A 29 -40.00 38.92 -30.44
CA LEU A 29 -39.40 39.75 -29.39
C LEU A 29 -39.22 41.22 -29.80
N PRO A 30 -38.65 41.53 -30.99
CA PRO A 30 -38.59 42.90 -31.49
C PRO A 30 -39.94 43.61 -31.56
N THR A 31 -40.99 42.92 -32.03
CA THR A 31 -42.34 43.52 -32.13
C THR A 31 -42.97 43.78 -30.77
N LEU A 32 -42.81 42.88 -29.80
CA LEU A 32 -43.35 43.03 -28.44
C LEU A 32 -42.64 44.09 -27.61
N ILE A 33 -41.31 44.22 -27.73
CA ILE A 33 -40.52 45.14 -26.91
C ILE A 33 -40.57 46.56 -27.46
N PHE A 34 -40.55 46.73 -28.78
CA PHE A 34 -40.35 48.04 -29.39
C PHE A 34 -41.62 48.65 -30.01
N ASN A 35 -42.71 47.88 -30.10
CA ASN A 35 -44.01 48.32 -30.64
C ASN A 35 -43.91 49.19 -31.91
N LYS A 36 -42.93 48.86 -32.76
CA LYS A 36 -42.63 49.52 -34.03
C LYS A 36 -42.00 48.49 -34.97
N THR A 37 -42.72 48.15 -36.03
CA THR A 37 -42.11 47.70 -37.29
C THR A 37 -41.64 48.96 -38.02
N GLY A 38 -40.48 49.49 -37.62
CA GLY A 38 -39.92 50.74 -38.13
C GLY A 38 -38.87 50.50 -39.20
N ASP A 39 -39.18 50.90 -40.42
CA ASP A 39 -38.44 50.72 -41.68
C ASP A 39 -37.12 51.54 -41.79
N ASN A 40 -36.43 51.78 -40.67
CA ASN A 40 -35.15 52.50 -40.63
C ASN A 40 -34.05 51.56 -40.11
N ALA A 41 -33.42 50.82 -41.02
CA ALA A 41 -32.29 49.91 -40.75
C ALA A 41 -31.15 50.56 -39.93
N GLN A 42 -31.02 51.89 -40.00
CA GLN A 42 -30.00 52.67 -39.30
C GLN A 42 -30.26 52.80 -37.79
N GLU A 43 -31.53 52.91 -37.35
CA GLU A 43 -31.88 52.88 -35.93
C GLU A 43 -31.72 51.47 -35.35
N MET A 44 -32.02 50.43 -36.14
CA MET A 44 -31.81 49.02 -35.76
C MET A 44 -30.31 48.66 -35.66
N GLY A 45 -29.46 49.26 -36.49
CA GLY A 45 -28.00 49.11 -36.42
C GLY A 45 -27.39 49.67 -35.13
N ALA A 46 -27.77 50.90 -34.75
CA ALA A 46 -27.32 51.53 -33.50
C ALA A 46 -27.76 50.77 -32.24
N TRP A 47 -28.89 50.06 -32.31
CA TRP A 47 -29.31 49.15 -31.23
C TRP A 47 -28.43 47.90 -31.13
N GLY A 48 -27.97 47.36 -32.26
CA GLY A 48 -27.03 46.23 -32.30
C GLY A 48 -25.69 46.55 -31.60
N ASP A 49 -25.24 47.80 -31.69
CA ASP A 49 -23.97 48.25 -31.08
C ASP A 49 -23.98 48.20 -29.54
N PHE A 50 -25.14 48.32 -28.88
CA PHE A 50 -25.25 48.17 -27.42
C PHE A 50 -24.98 46.74 -26.92
N PHE A 51 -25.16 45.73 -27.78
CA PHE A 51 -24.93 44.33 -27.40
C PHE A 51 -23.47 43.90 -27.51
N GLY A 52 -22.63 44.67 -28.21
CA GLY A 52 -21.19 44.38 -28.34
C GLY A 52 -20.46 44.28 -26.98
N PRO A 53 -20.56 45.30 -26.11
CA PRO A 53 -19.96 45.26 -24.76
C PRO A 53 -20.51 44.13 -23.88
N ILE A 54 -21.80 43.82 -24.00
CA ILE A 54 -22.46 42.74 -23.24
C ILE A 54 -21.92 41.38 -23.70
N SER A 55 -21.81 41.18 -25.02
CA SER A 55 -21.24 39.97 -25.61
C SER A 55 -19.78 39.77 -25.18
N ALA A 56 -18.97 40.83 -25.23
CA ALA A 56 -17.58 40.79 -24.76
C ALA A 56 -17.47 40.44 -23.27
N LEU A 57 -18.36 40.98 -22.43
CA LEU A 57 -18.44 40.63 -21.00
C LEU A 57 -18.80 39.16 -20.79
N PHE A 58 -19.79 38.63 -21.52
CA PHE A 58 -20.15 37.21 -21.43
C PHE A 58 -19.04 36.28 -21.93
N SER A 59 -18.31 36.66 -22.99
CA SER A 59 -17.12 35.93 -23.43
C SER A 59 -16.01 35.94 -22.37
N GLY A 60 -15.76 37.09 -21.74
CA GLY A 60 -14.80 37.21 -20.64
C GLY A 60 -15.18 36.39 -19.41
N LEU A 61 -16.46 36.43 -19.00
CA LEU A 61 -16.97 35.62 -17.88
C LEU A 61 -16.95 34.12 -18.19
N SER A 62 -17.26 33.73 -19.43
CA SER A 62 -17.17 32.32 -19.86
C SER A 62 -15.72 31.82 -19.80
N PHE A 63 -14.78 32.63 -20.26
CA PHE A 63 -13.35 32.33 -20.16
C PHE A 63 -12.87 32.24 -18.71
N ALA A 64 -13.29 33.18 -17.85
CA ALA A 64 -13.02 33.14 -16.42
C ALA A 64 -13.60 31.87 -15.74
N GLY A 65 -14.80 31.45 -16.14
CA GLY A 65 -15.43 30.21 -15.68
C GLY A 65 -14.65 28.96 -16.08
N VAL A 66 -14.13 28.90 -17.31
CA VAL A 66 -13.25 27.82 -17.76
C VAL A 66 -11.95 27.78 -16.95
N ILE A 67 -11.30 28.94 -16.74
CA ILE A 67 -10.10 29.05 -15.91
C ILE A 67 -10.37 28.55 -14.49
N PHE A 68 -11.46 29.01 -13.87
CA PHE A 68 -11.88 28.57 -12.54
C PHE A 68 -12.07 27.04 -12.48
N THR A 69 -12.73 26.48 -13.50
CA THR A 69 -12.94 25.04 -13.61
C THR A 69 -11.62 24.26 -13.75
N LEU A 70 -10.69 24.75 -14.56
CA LEU A 70 -9.36 24.15 -14.72
C LEU A 70 -8.61 24.10 -13.38
N PHE A 71 -8.63 25.20 -12.60
CA PHE A 71 -8.02 25.20 -11.27
C PHE A 71 -8.64 24.16 -10.34
N TYR A 72 -9.98 24.04 -10.33
CA TYR A 72 -10.67 23.04 -9.53
C TYR A 72 -10.33 21.60 -9.96
N GLN A 73 -10.25 21.36 -11.27
CA GLN A 73 -9.88 20.05 -11.84
C GLN A 73 -8.46 19.67 -11.48
N ILE A 74 -7.47 20.57 -11.61
CA ILE A 74 -6.07 20.30 -11.27
C ILE A 74 -5.92 19.89 -9.81
N SER A 75 -6.59 20.60 -8.91
CA SER A 75 -6.60 20.26 -7.48
C SER A 75 -7.21 18.88 -7.21
N SER A 76 -8.30 18.54 -7.91
CA SER A 76 -8.98 17.24 -7.78
C SER A 76 -8.14 16.09 -8.33
N PHE A 77 -7.47 16.31 -9.48
CA PHE A 77 -6.61 15.32 -10.10
C PHE A 77 -5.43 14.90 -9.22
N ARG A 78 -4.78 15.83 -8.51
CA ARG A 78 -3.65 15.49 -7.61
C ARG A 78 -4.05 14.56 -6.47
N LYS A 79 -5.24 14.76 -5.88
CA LYS A 79 -5.75 13.86 -4.82
C LYS A 79 -6.10 12.49 -5.38
N GLN A 80 -6.67 12.48 -6.59
CA GLN A 80 -7.02 11.25 -7.29
C GLN A 80 -5.79 10.46 -7.73
N GLU A 81 -4.71 11.14 -8.12
CA GLU A 81 -3.45 10.51 -8.52
C GLU A 81 -2.84 9.71 -7.37
N TYR A 82 -2.76 10.29 -6.17
CA TYR A 82 -2.29 9.58 -4.98
C TYR A 82 -3.18 8.38 -4.64
N ALA A 83 -4.51 8.57 -4.61
CA ALA A 83 -5.44 7.48 -4.32
C ALA A 83 -5.32 6.35 -5.35
N SER A 84 -5.27 6.70 -6.64
CA SER A 84 -5.11 5.75 -7.73
C SER A 84 -3.76 5.03 -7.68
N HIS A 85 -2.69 5.73 -7.31
CA HIS A 85 -1.38 5.11 -7.08
C HIS A 85 -1.44 4.11 -5.95
N ARG A 86 -2.01 4.51 -4.80
CA ARG A 86 -2.17 3.63 -3.63
C ARG A 86 -3.00 2.39 -3.98
N ASP A 87 -4.10 2.53 -4.71
CA ASP A 87 -4.93 1.40 -5.14
C ASP A 87 -4.16 0.41 -6.02
N ARG A 88 -3.35 0.91 -6.97
CA ARG A 88 -2.48 0.07 -7.81
C ARG A 88 -1.40 -0.64 -6.99
N PHE A 89 -0.75 0.11 -6.10
CA PHE A 89 0.27 -0.44 -5.20
C PHE A 89 -0.32 -1.55 -4.34
N GLU A 90 -1.48 -1.31 -3.74
CA GLU A 90 -2.18 -2.27 -2.88
C GLU A 90 -2.53 -3.55 -3.64
N ALA A 91 -3.03 -3.43 -4.88
CA ALA A 91 -3.29 -4.58 -5.74
C ALA A 91 -2.02 -5.39 -6.03
N THR A 92 -0.91 -4.74 -6.40
CA THR A 92 0.38 -5.40 -6.63
C THR A 92 0.92 -6.04 -5.35
N PHE A 93 0.84 -5.35 -4.22
CA PHE A 93 1.26 -5.86 -2.91
C PHE A 93 0.51 -7.16 -2.56
N PHE A 94 -0.82 -7.16 -2.66
CA PHE A 94 -1.61 -8.36 -2.34
C PHE A 94 -1.34 -9.52 -3.31
N GLN A 95 -1.14 -9.25 -4.60
CA GLN A 95 -0.70 -10.27 -5.56
C GLN A 95 0.66 -10.87 -5.18
N MET A 96 1.58 -10.07 -4.66
CA MET A 96 2.88 -10.58 -4.20
C MET A 96 2.75 -11.40 -2.90
N ILE A 97 1.84 -11.03 -2.00
CA ILE A 97 1.50 -11.85 -0.82
C ILE A 97 0.89 -13.20 -1.24
N GLU A 98 0.01 -13.21 -2.24
CA GLU A 98 -0.54 -14.45 -2.78
C GLU A 98 0.55 -15.32 -3.43
N LEU A 99 1.46 -14.70 -4.20
CA LEU A 99 2.60 -15.40 -4.79
C LEU A 99 3.53 -15.98 -3.71
N LEU A 100 3.77 -15.24 -2.62
CA LEU A 100 4.52 -15.70 -1.46
C LEU A 100 3.84 -16.91 -0.82
N ASN A 101 2.53 -16.84 -0.57
CA ASN A 101 1.75 -17.94 -0.01
C ASN A 101 1.80 -19.19 -0.89
N LYS A 102 1.70 -19.01 -2.20
CA LYS A 102 1.82 -20.11 -3.17
C LYS A 102 3.21 -20.73 -3.12
N SER A 103 4.26 -19.90 -3.21
CA SER A 103 5.65 -20.36 -3.16
C SER A 103 5.94 -21.09 -1.84
N ARG A 104 5.47 -20.56 -0.71
CA ARG A 104 5.53 -21.19 0.61
C ARG A 104 4.96 -22.60 0.56
N ASN A 105 3.74 -22.74 0.03
CA ASN A 105 3.05 -24.03 -0.06
C ASN A 105 3.68 -25.00 -1.07
N GLU A 106 4.54 -24.54 -1.97
CA GLU A 106 5.29 -25.38 -2.90
C GLU A 106 6.61 -25.88 -2.32
N ILE A 107 7.09 -25.29 -1.21
CA ILE A 107 8.28 -25.79 -0.50
C ILE A 107 7.99 -27.20 0.02
N THR A 108 8.82 -28.15 -0.42
CA THR A 108 8.79 -29.54 0.01
C THR A 108 10.18 -30.01 0.39
N ILE A 109 10.27 -30.76 1.48
CA ILE A 109 11.49 -31.46 1.90
C ILE A 109 11.12 -32.90 2.20
N GLY A 110 12.04 -33.84 1.99
CA GLY A 110 11.72 -35.25 2.13
C GLY A 110 12.96 -36.15 2.03
N PRO A 111 12.78 -37.40 1.60
CA PRO A 111 13.88 -38.35 1.44
C PRO A 111 14.98 -37.84 0.49
N PRO A 112 16.27 -38.16 0.75
CA PRO A 112 16.75 -39.09 1.78
C PRO A 112 16.95 -38.46 3.16
N VAL A 113 16.87 -37.13 3.29
CA VAL A 113 17.16 -36.42 4.56
C VAL A 113 16.09 -36.73 5.62
N TYR A 114 14.83 -36.84 5.20
CA TYR A 114 13.70 -37.13 6.07
C TYR A 114 13.02 -38.45 5.67
N GLN A 115 12.45 -39.16 6.65
CA GLN A 115 11.66 -40.37 6.40
C GLN A 115 10.30 -40.07 5.77
N SER A 116 9.79 -38.84 5.95
CA SER A 116 8.50 -38.39 5.42
C SER A 116 8.68 -37.10 4.63
N THR A 117 7.77 -36.85 3.69
CA THR A 117 7.75 -35.60 2.94
C THR A 117 6.93 -34.55 3.70
N PHE A 118 7.57 -33.43 4.01
CA PHE A 118 6.94 -32.27 4.64
C PHE A 118 6.68 -31.19 3.58
N ARG A 119 5.64 -30.39 3.79
CA ARG A 119 5.22 -29.35 2.84
C ARG A 119 4.84 -28.05 3.55
N GLY A 120 5.08 -26.92 2.88
CA GLY A 120 4.62 -25.63 3.36
C GLY A 120 5.27 -25.25 4.70
N TYR A 121 4.45 -24.78 5.64
CA TYR A 121 4.90 -24.42 6.98
C TYR A 121 5.66 -25.54 7.70
N GLU A 122 5.26 -26.79 7.50
CA GLU A 122 5.92 -27.92 8.16
C GLU A 122 7.34 -28.11 7.60
N ALA A 123 7.52 -27.96 6.29
CA ALA A 123 8.85 -27.98 5.67
C ALA A 123 9.72 -26.83 6.19
N ILE A 124 9.18 -25.61 6.24
CA ILE A 124 9.89 -24.43 6.77
C ILE A 124 10.31 -24.65 8.23
N SER A 125 9.40 -25.16 9.07
CA SER A 125 9.69 -25.39 10.49
C SER A 125 10.79 -26.44 10.69
N ASN A 126 10.77 -27.51 9.88
CA ASN A 126 11.84 -28.51 9.86
C ASN A 126 13.19 -27.93 9.40
N ILE A 127 13.21 -27.06 8.38
CA ILE A 127 14.44 -26.37 7.95
C ILE A 127 15.00 -25.50 9.08
N VAL A 128 14.15 -24.70 9.74
CA VAL A 128 14.58 -23.87 10.88
C VAL A 128 15.05 -24.71 12.06
N ARG A 129 14.47 -25.89 12.25
CA ARG A 129 14.86 -26.82 13.30
C ARG A 129 16.30 -27.31 13.13
N ILE A 130 16.77 -27.56 11.90
CA ILE A 130 18.20 -27.87 11.63
C ILE A 130 19.11 -26.81 12.24
N ILE A 131 18.76 -25.54 12.04
CA ILE A 131 19.53 -24.40 12.55
C ILE A 131 19.46 -24.33 14.08
N LYS A 132 18.25 -24.49 14.66
CA LYS A 132 18.02 -24.43 16.12
C LYS A 132 18.69 -25.59 16.87
N GLU A 133 18.72 -26.77 16.27
CA GLU A 133 19.28 -27.99 16.84
C GLU A 133 20.77 -28.16 16.52
N SER A 134 21.36 -27.31 15.68
CA SER A 134 22.80 -27.39 15.44
C SER A 134 23.55 -27.15 16.75
N ASP A 135 24.56 -27.97 17.01
CA ASP A 135 25.44 -27.86 18.19
C ASP A 135 26.03 -26.44 18.33
N TYR A 136 26.06 -25.72 17.22
CA TYR A 136 26.50 -24.36 17.11
C TYR A 136 25.60 -23.35 17.84
N ILE A 137 24.27 -23.31 17.65
CA ILE A 137 23.41 -22.34 18.39
C ILE A 137 23.51 -22.56 19.90
N ASN A 138 23.67 -23.81 20.32
CA ASN A 138 23.80 -24.17 21.73
C ASN A 138 25.17 -23.80 22.31
N SER A 139 26.22 -23.69 21.49
CA SER A 139 27.59 -23.31 21.91
C SER A 139 27.96 -21.85 21.60
N PHE A 140 27.18 -21.16 20.75
CA PHE A 140 27.42 -19.79 20.27
C PHE A 140 27.48 -18.74 21.37
N SER A 141 26.79 -18.97 22.49
CA SER A 141 26.82 -18.07 23.64
C SER A 141 28.22 -17.96 24.27
N PHE A 142 29.10 -18.94 24.07
CA PHE A 142 30.32 -19.10 24.87
C PHE A 142 31.61 -18.53 24.25
N TYR A 143 31.74 -18.42 22.91
CA TYR A 143 33.05 -18.21 22.28
C TYR A 143 33.27 -16.90 21.51
N MET A 144 32.22 -16.13 21.18
CA MET A 144 32.36 -14.89 20.40
C MET A 144 31.71 -13.70 21.11
N GLU A 145 32.48 -12.63 21.34
CA GLU A 145 31.96 -11.37 21.91
C GLU A 145 31.68 -10.30 20.84
N ASP A 146 32.36 -10.35 19.69
CA ASP A 146 32.23 -9.36 18.61
C ASP A 146 30.98 -9.59 17.73
N GLU A 147 30.30 -8.49 17.40
CA GLU A 147 29.05 -8.45 16.62
C GLU A 147 29.27 -8.88 15.16
N ASP A 148 30.35 -8.42 14.53
CA ASP A 148 30.59 -8.69 13.10
C ASP A 148 30.97 -10.15 12.87
N SER A 149 31.82 -10.70 13.73
CA SER A 149 32.18 -12.11 13.72
C SER A 149 30.97 -13.00 13.99
N SER A 150 30.09 -12.58 14.90
CA SER A 150 28.83 -13.26 15.22
C SER A 150 27.89 -13.34 14.00
N LYS A 151 27.76 -12.23 13.26
CA LYS A 151 26.97 -12.18 12.01
C LYS A 151 27.59 -13.05 10.92
N LEU A 152 28.91 -12.94 10.73
CA LEU A 152 29.63 -13.69 9.71
C LEU A 152 29.46 -15.20 9.95
N LEU A 153 29.63 -15.66 11.19
CA LEU A 153 29.54 -17.07 11.50
C LEU A 153 28.09 -17.60 11.36
N LEU A 154 27.08 -16.86 11.85
CA LEU A 154 25.68 -17.21 11.58
C LEU A 154 25.35 -17.26 10.08
N SER A 155 25.92 -16.35 9.27
CA SER A 155 25.74 -16.38 7.82
C SER A 155 26.39 -17.61 7.18
N PHE A 156 27.56 -18.03 7.68
CA PHE A 156 28.27 -19.21 7.21
C PHE A 156 27.51 -20.50 7.55
N GLU A 157 27.07 -20.65 8.80
CA GLU A 157 26.28 -21.81 9.24
C GLU A 157 24.95 -21.90 8.49
N PHE A 158 24.23 -20.77 8.36
CA PHE A 158 23.01 -20.73 7.57
C PHE A 158 23.28 -21.13 6.11
N ARG A 159 24.43 -20.74 5.54
CA ARG A 159 24.82 -21.14 4.20
C ARG A 159 25.01 -22.65 4.12
N SER A 160 25.90 -23.18 4.96
CA SER A 160 26.30 -24.59 4.99
C SER A 160 25.11 -25.52 5.20
N ASP A 161 24.31 -25.24 6.22
CA ASP A 161 23.33 -26.21 6.71
C ASP A 161 21.98 -26.09 6.00
N VAL A 162 21.68 -24.90 5.45
CA VAL A 162 20.35 -24.61 4.88
C VAL A 162 20.43 -24.08 3.47
N PHE A 163 21.17 -23.01 3.22
CA PHE A 163 21.14 -22.36 1.91
C PHE A 163 21.62 -23.32 0.82
N ASP A 164 22.79 -23.93 0.95
CA ASP A 164 23.35 -24.77 -0.12
C ASP A 164 22.51 -26.04 -0.34
N ALA A 165 21.91 -26.58 0.72
CA ALA A 165 21.05 -27.77 0.65
C ALA A 165 19.66 -27.49 0.05
N TYR A 166 19.06 -26.34 0.36
CA TYR A 166 17.66 -26.04 0.05
C TYR A 166 17.46 -24.83 -0.87
N HIS A 167 18.50 -24.14 -1.32
CA HIS A 167 18.43 -22.90 -2.12
C HIS A 167 17.52 -23.03 -3.34
N THR A 168 17.55 -24.16 -4.04
CA THR A 168 16.69 -24.38 -5.21
C THR A 168 15.20 -24.32 -4.86
N ILE A 169 14.84 -24.66 -3.62
CA ILE A 169 13.47 -24.71 -3.11
C ILE A 169 13.09 -23.39 -2.42
N ILE A 170 13.94 -22.88 -1.53
CA ILE A 170 13.64 -21.68 -0.71
C ILE A 170 14.09 -20.35 -1.35
N GLY A 171 14.98 -20.40 -2.34
CA GLY A 171 15.49 -19.22 -3.04
C GLY A 171 14.41 -18.37 -3.70
N PRO A 172 13.47 -18.95 -4.49
CA PRO A 172 12.34 -18.20 -5.04
C PRO A 172 11.47 -17.53 -3.95
N TYR A 173 11.24 -18.24 -2.85
CA TYR A 173 10.48 -17.73 -1.70
C TYR A 173 11.16 -16.50 -1.09
N PHE A 174 12.46 -16.55 -0.80
CA PHE A 174 13.22 -15.38 -0.30
C PHE A 174 13.23 -14.21 -1.27
N ARG A 175 13.33 -14.46 -2.59
CA ARG A 175 13.28 -13.39 -3.59
C ARG A 175 11.93 -12.67 -3.60
N ILE A 176 10.82 -13.38 -3.34
CA ILE A 176 9.51 -12.74 -3.23
C ILE A 176 9.46 -11.85 -1.98
N MET A 177 9.92 -12.35 -0.83
CA MET A 177 10.00 -11.57 0.41
C MET A 177 10.84 -10.29 0.24
N TYR A 178 12.03 -10.43 -0.34
CA TYR A 178 12.90 -9.30 -0.65
C TYR A 178 12.19 -8.29 -1.56
N ASN A 179 11.53 -8.76 -2.61
CA ASN A 179 10.85 -7.86 -3.55
C ASN A 179 9.65 -7.14 -2.90
N ILE A 180 8.87 -7.80 -2.04
CA ILE A 180 7.78 -7.14 -1.30
C ILE A 180 8.35 -5.98 -0.48
N LEU A 181 9.39 -6.24 0.31
CA LEU A 181 10.02 -5.20 1.13
C LEU A 181 10.66 -4.10 0.26
N ARG A 182 11.31 -4.47 -0.85
CA ARG A 182 11.92 -3.53 -1.78
C ARG A 182 10.88 -2.59 -2.37
N ILE A 183 9.76 -3.10 -2.90
CA ILE A 183 8.74 -2.24 -3.51
C ILE A 183 8.11 -1.29 -2.49
N ILE A 184 7.90 -1.74 -1.24
CA ILE A 184 7.40 -0.87 -0.17
C ILE A 184 8.44 0.23 0.13
N TYR A 185 9.71 -0.15 0.26
CA TYR A 185 10.78 0.78 0.62
C TYR A 185 11.05 1.82 -0.46
N SER A 186 11.17 1.39 -1.72
CA SER A 186 11.62 2.22 -2.83
C SER A 186 10.54 3.07 -3.46
N ASP A 187 9.27 2.91 -3.07
CA ASP A 187 8.17 3.71 -3.60
C ASP A 187 8.33 5.19 -3.20
N ASP A 188 8.34 6.08 -4.18
CA ASP A 188 8.54 7.53 -3.99
C ASP A 188 7.23 8.30 -3.83
N VAL A 189 6.09 7.67 -4.13
CA VAL A 189 4.76 8.28 -4.04
C VAL A 189 4.11 7.99 -2.69
N LEU A 190 4.26 6.77 -2.16
CA LEU A 190 3.73 6.37 -0.86
C LEU A 190 4.37 7.18 0.27
N ARG A 191 3.51 7.66 1.17
CA ARG A 191 3.96 8.29 2.42
C ARG A 191 4.49 7.21 3.36
N GLU A 192 5.44 7.60 4.21
CA GLU A 192 6.03 6.69 5.20
C GLU A 192 4.99 5.93 6.05
N PRO A 193 3.92 6.54 6.60
CA PRO A 193 2.90 5.78 7.33
C PRO A 193 2.25 4.64 6.52
N ASP A 194 2.03 4.83 5.22
CA ASP A 194 1.45 3.80 4.35
C ASP A 194 2.48 2.68 4.09
N LYS A 195 3.77 3.03 3.90
CA LYS A 195 4.84 2.03 3.79
C LYS A 195 4.94 1.17 5.04
N ILE A 196 4.90 1.80 6.22
CA ILE A 196 4.93 1.12 7.51
C ILE A 196 3.71 0.20 7.65
N PHE A 197 2.53 0.67 7.25
CA PHE A 197 1.31 -0.13 7.24
C PHE A 197 1.46 -1.41 6.38
N TYR A 198 1.92 -1.28 5.13
CA TYR A 198 2.11 -2.45 4.25
C TYR A 198 3.21 -3.39 4.75
N ALA A 199 4.30 -2.86 5.30
CA ALA A 199 5.35 -3.68 5.90
C ALA A 199 4.86 -4.43 7.15
N ASN A 200 4.02 -3.80 7.97
CA ASN A 200 3.37 -4.45 9.11
C ASN A 200 2.40 -5.55 8.67
N LEU A 201 1.66 -5.33 7.58
CA LEU A 201 0.77 -6.33 7.01
C LEU A 201 1.55 -7.53 6.45
N PHE A 202 2.65 -7.28 5.74
CA PHE A 202 3.57 -8.32 5.30
C PHE A 202 4.13 -9.11 6.49
N ARG A 203 4.63 -8.43 7.53
CA ARG A 203 5.11 -9.05 8.75
C ARG A 203 4.06 -9.93 9.42
N ALA A 204 2.80 -9.49 9.47
CA ALA A 204 1.70 -10.26 10.02
C ALA A 204 1.35 -11.52 9.21
N SER A 205 1.81 -11.62 7.96
CA SER A 205 1.64 -12.81 7.11
C SER A 205 2.72 -13.88 7.30
N LEU A 206 3.72 -13.60 8.14
CA LEU A 206 4.85 -14.48 8.43
C LEU A 206 4.74 -15.08 9.83
N ASN A 207 5.11 -16.35 9.97
CA ASN A 207 5.27 -16.97 11.28
C ASN A 207 6.69 -16.76 11.84
N ALA A 208 6.94 -17.19 13.08
CA ALA A 208 8.23 -17.03 13.73
C ALA A 208 9.40 -17.72 12.99
N ASP A 209 9.16 -18.88 12.38
CA ASP A 209 10.18 -19.62 11.63
C ASP A 209 10.54 -18.90 10.32
N GLU A 210 9.57 -18.32 9.63
CA GLU A 210 9.80 -17.50 8.44
C GLU A 210 10.54 -16.20 8.78
N LEU A 211 10.20 -15.56 9.91
CA LEU A 211 10.96 -14.41 10.42
C LEU A 211 12.42 -14.79 10.70
N ALA A 212 12.66 -15.96 11.30
CA ALA A 212 14.01 -16.47 11.55
C ALA A 212 14.80 -16.67 10.25
N LEU A 213 14.21 -17.36 9.26
CA LEU A 213 14.85 -17.56 7.96
C LEU A 213 15.11 -16.25 7.23
N THR A 214 14.19 -15.30 7.31
CA THR A 214 14.37 -13.97 6.70
C THR A 214 15.51 -13.22 7.35
N ALA A 215 15.60 -13.26 8.68
CA ALA A 215 16.68 -12.64 9.44
C ALA A 215 18.05 -13.23 9.04
N LEU A 216 18.16 -14.56 8.98
CA LEU A 216 19.39 -15.25 8.59
C LEU A 216 19.74 -15.03 7.13
N ASN A 217 18.75 -15.11 6.23
CA ASN A 217 18.95 -14.79 4.82
C ASN A 217 19.44 -13.35 4.64
N GLY A 218 18.95 -12.39 5.44
CA GLY A 218 19.41 -11.01 5.41
C GLY A 218 20.89 -10.81 5.77
N LEU A 219 21.53 -11.78 6.44
CA LEU A 219 22.98 -11.75 6.73
C LEU A 219 23.82 -12.21 5.52
N MET A 220 23.19 -12.87 4.55
CA MET A 220 23.89 -13.39 3.38
C MET A 220 24.27 -12.25 2.42
N PRO A 221 25.49 -12.26 1.87
CA PRO A 221 25.90 -11.29 0.84
C PRO A 221 24.96 -11.24 -0.37
N GLU A 222 24.37 -12.37 -0.75
CA GLU A 222 23.45 -12.51 -1.89
C GLU A 222 22.10 -11.80 -1.69
N SER A 223 21.75 -11.45 -0.46
CA SER A 223 20.45 -10.87 -0.12
C SER A 223 20.40 -9.35 -0.24
N ALA A 224 21.48 -8.73 -0.73
CA ALA A 224 21.59 -7.29 -1.00
C ALA A 224 21.06 -6.44 0.17
N ASP A 225 20.07 -5.59 -0.07
CA ASP A 225 19.50 -4.67 0.92
C ASP A 225 18.52 -5.32 1.92
N LEU A 226 18.37 -6.65 1.95
CA LEU A 226 17.39 -7.30 2.83
C LEU A 226 17.60 -6.94 4.30
N SER A 227 18.85 -6.97 4.79
CA SER A 227 19.17 -6.55 6.16
C SER A 227 18.78 -5.08 6.43
N LYS A 228 18.92 -4.20 5.44
CA LYS A 228 18.47 -2.80 5.54
C LYS A 228 16.96 -2.72 5.67
N TYR A 229 16.19 -3.50 4.90
CA TYR A 229 14.73 -3.51 5.00
C TYR A 229 14.22 -4.10 6.32
N ILE A 230 14.84 -5.19 6.79
CA ILE A 230 14.51 -5.80 8.09
C ILE A 230 14.63 -4.78 9.22
N ARG A 231 15.73 -4.02 9.23
CA ARG A 231 15.97 -2.95 10.22
C ARG A 231 14.96 -1.81 10.07
N HIS A 232 14.79 -1.30 8.85
CA HIS A 232 13.95 -0.14 8.61
C HIS A 232 12.46 -0.38 8.93
N PHE A 233 11.96 -1.59 8.69
CA PHE A 233 10.56 -1.94 8.93
C PHE A 233 10.29 -2.67 10.26
N HIS A 234 11.31 -2.81 11.11
CA HIS A 234 11.18 -3.49 12.41
C HIS A 234 10.60 -4.91 12.24
N LEU A 235 11.12 -5.64 11.23
CA LEU A 235 10.48 -6.87 10.76
C LEU A 235 10.41 -7.96 11.84
N LEU A 236 11.33 -7.94 12.81
CA LEU A 236 11.50 -8.99 13.81
C LEU A 236 10.74 -8.72 15.12
N LYS A 237 9.88 -7.70 15.18
CA LYS A 237 9.12 -7.33 16.39
C LYS A 237 8.39 -8.49 17.10
N TYR A 238 7.86 -9.44 16.34
CA TYR A 238 7.12 -10.59 16.90
C TYR A 238 7.94 -11.89 16.89
N TYR A 239 9.24 -11.80 16.58
CA TYR A 239 10.11 -12.95 16.70
C TYR A 239 10.44 -13.20 18.18
N PRO A 240 10.24 -14.43 18.71
CA PRO A 240 10.60 -14.75 20.09
C PRO A 240 12.10 -14.53 20.30
N THR A 241 12.48 -13.82 21.36
CA THR A 241 13.89 -13.55 21.69
C THR A 241 14.29 -14.07 23.07
N ASP A 242 13.39 -14.74 23.78
CA ASP A 242 13.60 -15.26 25.12
C ASP A 242 14.55 -16.46 25.17
N THR A 243 14.61 -17.27 24.11
CA THR A 243 15.41 -18.50 24.07
C THR A 243 16.06 -18.75 22.69
N GLY A 244 17.08 -19.63 22.66
CA GLY A 244 17.67 -20.19 21.45
C GLY A 244 18.21 -19.15 20.45
N LEU A 245 17.85 -19.31 19.18
CA LEU A 245 18.27 -18.42 18.09
C LEU A 245 17.84 -16.96 18.30
N GLY A 246 16.65 -16.72 18.84
CA GLY A 246 16.18 -15.35 19.06
C GLY A 246 16.91 -14.63 20.18
N GLN A 247 17.19 -15.34 21.27
CA GLN A 247 18.06 -14.82 22.34
C GLN A 247 19.45 -14.50 21.80
N THR A 248 20.01 -15.43 21.04
CA THR A 248 21.28 -15.29 20.33
C THR A 248 21.31 -14.04 19.44
N MET A 249 20.29 -13.85 18.59
CA MET A 249 20.21 -12.69 17.69
C MET A 249 20.18 -11.37 18.45
N ARG A 250 19.48 -11.33 19.59
CA ARG A 250 19.36 -10.14 20.45
C ARG A 250 20.66 -9.84 21.20
N GLU A 251 21.22 -10.85 21.88
CA GLU A 251 22.40 -10.68 22.74
C GLU A 251 23.65 -10.33 21.94
N LYS A 252 23.83 -10.96 20.77
CA LYS A 252 24.96 -10.70 19.88
C LYS A 252 24.70 -9.56 18.88
N ARG A 253 23.59 -8.82 19.04
CA ARG A 253 23.21 -7.66 18.20
C ARG A 253 23.28 -7.94 16.70
N ILE A 254 22.83 -9.14 16.30
CA ILE A 254 22.79 -9.55 14.87
C ILE A 254 21.97 -8.56 14.05
N TYR A 255 20.90 -8.05 14.65
CA TYR A 255 20.18 -6.86 14.22
C TYR A 255 20.12 -5.87 15.39
N PRO A 256 20.04 -4.56 15.11
CA PRO A 256 19.90 -3.55 16.15
C PRO A 256 18.57 -3.75 16.90
N PRO A 257 18.48 -3.40 18.20
CA PRO A 257 17.31 -3.67 19.04
C PRO A 257 15.98 -3.16 18.48
N GLU A 258 16.01 -2.07 17.73
CA GLU A 258 14.86 -1.46 17.05
C GLU A 258 14.20 -2.44 16.09
N ALA A 259 14.96 -3.33 15.44
CA ALA A 259 14.43 -4.34 14.53
C ALA A 259 13.44 -5.30 15.24
N PHE A 260 13.56 -5.44 16.56
CA PHE A 260 12.73 -6.28 17.44
C PHE A 260 11.70 -5.47 18.26
N ALA A 261 11.70 -4.14 18.15
CA ALA A 261 10.87 -3.27 18.96
C ALA A 261 9.64 -2.75 18.20
N ALA A 262 8.61 -2.35 18.96
CA ALA A 262 7.52 -1.54 18.43
C ALA A 262 8.03 -0.17 17.96
N ARG A 263 7.36 0.44 16.99
CA ARG A 263 7.63 1.85 16.65
C ARG A 263 6.98 2.78 17.69
N GLU A 264 7.76 3.75 18.16
CA GLU A 264 7.31 4.75 19.14
C GLU A 264 6.59 5.96 18.48
N ASP A 265 6.54 6.01 17.15
CA ASP A 265 6.04 7.15 16.36
C ASP A 265 4.51 7.19 16.16
N GLY A 266 3.76 6.30 16.81
CA GLY A 266 2.30 6.23 16.70
C GLY A 266 1.77 5.79 15.33
N SER A 267 2.65 5.32 14.42
CA SER A 267 2.25 4.70 13.14
C SER A 267 1.63 3.31 13.31
N GLU A 268 1.68 2.75 14.53
CA GLU A 268 0.99 1.52 14.89
C GLU A 268 -0.49 1.81 15.18
N THR A 269 -1.39 1.06 14.54
CA THR A 269 -2.82 1.14 14.81
C THR A 269 -3.11 0.97 16.32
N PRO A 270 -4.08 1.70 16.89
CA PRO A 270 -4.32 1.69 18.34
C PRO A 270 -4.53 0.27 18.86
N ARG A 271 -4.09 0.02 20.11
CA ARG A 271 -4.27 -1.20 20.95
C ARG A 271 -5.72 -1.71 21.11
N ALA A 272 -6.67 -1.28 20.29
CA ALA A 272 -8.10 -1.53 20.41
C ALA A 272 -8.54 -2.96 20.02
N TRP A 273 -7.70 -3.77 19.36
CA TRP A 273 -8.09 -5.14 18.98
C TRP A 273 -8.11 -6.14 20.15
N TYR A 274 -7.51 -5.82 21.31
CA TYR A 274 -7.58 -6.69 22.49
C TYR A 274 -8.88 -6.54 23.31
N HIS A 275 -9.79 -5.63 22.94
CA HIS A 275 -11.03 -5.39 23.70
C HIS A 275 -12.32 -5.85 23.04
N PHE A 276 -12.27 -6.53 21.90
CA PHE A 276 -13.47 -7.14 21.31
C PHE A 276 -13.50 -8.66 21.51
N ASN A 277 -14.41 -9.07 22.39
CA ASN A 277 -14.99 -10.41 22.54
C ASN A 277 -14.23 -11.47 23.35
N PHE A 278 -14.04 -11.19 24.65
CA PHE A 278 -14.25 -12.20 25.69
C PHE A 278 -15.41 -11.76 26.60
N CYS A 279 -16.63 -11.78 26.06
CA CYS A 279 -17.85 -11.78 26.86
C CYS A 279 -18.63 -13.06 26.58
N CYS A 280 -17.97 -14.21 26.76
CA CYS A 280 -18.66 -15.49 26.94
C CYS A 280 -19.30 -15.50 28.34
N ARG A 281 -20.47 -14.87 28.46
CA ARG A 281 -21.33 -15.04 29.65
C ARG A 281 -22.05 -16.38 29.51
N CYS A 282 -21.38 -17.46 29.87
CA CYS A 282 -22.02 -18.75 30.15
C CYS A 282 -23.02 -18.56 31.31
N ARG A 283 -24.28 -18.35 30.99
CA ARG A 283 -25.38 -18.40 31.96
C ARG A 283 -25.73 -19.89 32.15
N ARG A 284 -25.06 -20.56 33.08
CA ARG A 284 -25.58 -21.79 33.70
C ARG A 284 -26.92 -21.42 34.35
N LYS A 285 -28.03 -21.93 33.80
CA LYS A 285 -29.25 -22.14 34.59
C LYS A 285 -29.23 -23.60 35.03
N GLY A 286 -29.07 -23.81 36.33
CA GLY A 286 -29.49 -25.03 36.99
C GLY A 286 -30.95 -24.86 37.41
N SER A 287 -31.76 -25.86 37.06
CA SER A 287 -32.99 -26.38 37.68
C SER A 287 -33.77 -27.11 36.60
#